data_AF-A0A965TAY1-F1
#
_entry.id   AF-A0A965TAY1-F1
#
_cell.length_a   1.000
_cell.length_b   1.000
_cell.length_c   1.000
_cell.angle_alpha   90.00
_cell.angle_beta   90.00
_cell.angle_gamma   90.00
#
_symmetry.space_group_name_H-M   'P 1'
#
loop_
_entity.id
_entity.type
_entity.pdbx_description
1 polymer ?
#
loop_
_entity_poly.entity_id
_entity_poly.type
_entity_poly.pdbx_seq_one_letter_code
_entity_poly.pdbx_strand_id
1 'polypeptide(L)' 'MLERLKDLIAKNFSNKEIEKKNNALLRSRKEVEINANGTSGYTIKEGEHKGTVLGHIKREKKVIE' A
#
# COMPACT_ATOMS: atom_id res chain seq x y z
N MET A 1 23.88 -30.17 21.74
CA MET A 1 22.68 -29.42 22.19
C MET A 1 22.95 -27.92 22.19
N LEU A 2 24.08 -27.47 22.75
CA LEU A 2 24.48 -26.06 22.81
C LEU A 2 24.67 -25.40 21.43
N GLU A 3 25.40 -26.06 20.51
CA GLU A 3 25.59 -25.57 19.12
C GLU A 3 24.26 -25.35 18.39
N ARG A 4 23.34 -26.31 18.46
CA ARG A 4 22.01 -26.18 17.85
C ARG A 4 21.23 -24.98 18.40
N LEU A 5 21.39 -24.67 19.69
CA LEU A 5 20.75 -23.52 20.30
C LEU A 5 21.36 -22.20 19.79
N LYS A 6 22.69 -22.14 19.64
CA LYS A 6 23.39 -20.98 19.05
C LYS A 6 22.92 -20.73 17.61
N ASP A 7 22.80 -21.80 16.82
CA ASP A 7 22.33 -21.71 15.43
C ASP A 7 20.89 -21.19 15.34
N LEU A 8 20.00 -21.65 16.24
CA LEU A 8 18.63 -21.16 16.31
C LEU A 8 18.58 -19.66 16.67
N ILE A 9 19.41 -19.21 17.62
CA ILE A 9 19.50 -17.80 18.02
C ILE A 9 20.00 -16.95 16.86
N ALA A 10 21.07 -17.37 16.19
CA ALA A 10 21.64 -16.67 15.03
C ALA A 10 20.64 -16.58 13.87
N LYS A 11 19.90 -17.65 13.61
CA LYS A 11 18.86 -17.70 12.58
C LYS A 11 17.69 -16.78 12.90
N ASN A 12 17.23 -16.75 14.16
CA ASN A 12 16.16 -15.87 14.59
C ASN A 12 16.55 -14.38 14.44
N PHE A 13 17.78 -14.04 14.82
CA PHE A 13 18.30 -12.69 14.63
C PHE A 13 18.30 -12.28 13.15
N SER A 14 18.82 -13.15 12.29
CA SER A 14 18.85 -12.94 10.83
C SER A 14 17.45 -12.76 10.24
N ASN A 15 16.49 -13.59 10.65
CA ASN A 15 15.09 -13.49 10.20
C ASN A 15 14.44 -12.17 10.62
N LYS A 16 14.70 -11.71 11.85
CA LYS A 16 14.17 -10.45 12.36
C LYS A 16 14.70 -9.25 11.59
N GLU A 17 15.96 -9.29 11.18
CA GLU A 17 16.55 -8.25 10.32
C GLU A 17 15.94 -8.25 8.91
N ILE A 18 15.65 -9.44 8.34
CA ILE A 18 14.93 -9.55 7.06
C ILE A 18 13.51 -8.99 7.19
N GLU A 19 12.77 -9.33 8.24
CA GLU A 19 11.42 -8.79 8.49
C GLU A 19 11.41 -7.27 8.60
N LYS A 20 12.38 -6.68 9.33
CA LYS A 20 12.50 -5.22 9.43
C LYS A 20 12.70 -4.57 8.06
N LYS A 21 13.59 -5.12 7.23
CA LYS A 21 13.86 -4.62 5.88
C LYS A 21 12.62 -4.74 4.99
N ASN A 22 11.94 -5.89 5.02
CA ASN A 22 10.71 -6.10 4.26
C ASN A 22 9.61 -5.12 4.69
N ASN A 23 9.43 -4.89 6.00
CA ASN A 23 8.48 -3.91 6.51
C ASN A 23 8.83 -2.48 6.10
N ALA A 24 10.11 -2.11 6.10
CA ALA A 24 10.55 -0.81 5.62
C ALA A 24 10.23 -0.64 4.12
N LEU A 25 10.53 -1.65 3.30
CA LEU A 25 10.20 -1.66 1.87
C LEU A 25 8.68 -1.54 1.65
N LEU A 26 7.89 -2.34 2.37
CA LEU A 26 6.42 -2.32 2.31
C LEU A 26 5.83 -0.95 2.70
N ARG A 27 6.39 -0.28 3.71
CA ARG A 27 5.94 1.07 4.11
C ARG A 27 6.44 2.16 3.17
N SER A 28 7.60 1.97 2.56
CA SER A 28 8.18 2.93 1.61
C SER A 28 7.52 2.89 0.23
N ARG A 29 6.82 1.78 -0.10
CA ARG A 29 6.10 1.68 -1.36
C ARG A 29 5.00 2.75 -1.38
N LYS A 30 5.01 3.59 -2.41
CA LYS A 30 3.88 4.47 -2.72
C LYS A 30 2.76 3.58 -3.25
N GLU A 31 1.79 3.26 -2.42
CA GLU A 31 0.62 2.51 -2.87
C GLU A 31 -0.11 3.33 -3.95
N VAL A 32 -0.50 2.66 -5.04
CA VAL A 32 -1.36 3.28 -6.03
C VAL A 32 -2.69 3.62 -5.37
N GLU A 33 -3.23 4.81 -5.63
CA GLU A 33 -4.55 5.17 -5.14
C GLU A 33 -5.61 4.24 -5.76
N ILE A 34 -5.97 3.20 -5.03
CA ILE A 34 -7.15 2.38 -5.31
C ILE A 34 -8.37 3.17 -4.81
N ASN A 35 -9.06 3.82 -5.74
CA ASN A 35 -10.28 4.60 -5.48
C ASN A 35 -10.13 5.70 -4.41
N ALA A 36 -9.03 6.48 -4.42
CA ALA A 36 -8.86 7.66 -3.55
C ALA A 36 -9.39 7.45 -2.09
N ASN A 37 -8.78 6.53 -1.34
CA ASN A 37 -9.20 6.15 0.02
C ASN A 37 -10.63 5.56 0.15
N GLY A 38 -11.10 4.81 -0.84
CA GLY A 38 -12.40 4.15 -0.79
C GLY A 38 -13.59 5.06 -1.09
N THR A 39 -13.35 6.22 -1.70
CA THR A 39 -14.42 7.13 -2.14
C THR A 39 -14.58 7.04 -3.66
N SER A 40 -15.78 6.66 -4.10
CA SER A 40 -16.08 6.33 -5.50
C SER A 40 -16.42 7.55 -6.37
N GLY A 41 -16.07 8.78 -5.97
CA GLY A 41 -16.46 9.97 -6.74
C GLY A 41 -15.88 11.30 -6.30
N TYR A 42 -15.97 12.28 -7.19
CA TYR A 42 -15.62 13.68 -6.90
C TYR A 42 -16.79 14.35 -6.20
N THR A 43 -16.58 14.86 -4.98
CA THR A 43 -17.61 15.67 -4.30
C THR A 43 -17.49 17.13 -4.71
N ILE A 44 -18.57 17.69 -5.25
CA ILE A 44 -18.65 19.11 -5.59
C ILE A 44 -18.62 19.93 -4.28
N LYS A 45 -17.63 20.81 -4.11
CA LYS A 45 -17.44 21.58 -2.86
C LYS A 45 -18.20 22.90 -2.82
N GLU A 46 -18.53 23.49 -3.96
CA GLU A 46 -19.16 24.82 -4.05
C GLU A 46 -20.13 24.91 -5.23
N GLY A 47 -21.08 25.85 -5.17
CA GLY A 47 -22.09 26.07 -6.21
C GLY A 47 -23.42 25.35 -5.97
N GLU A 48 -24.34 25.43 -6.93
CA GLU A 48 -25.72 24.91 -6.83
C GLU A 48 -25.78 23.40 -6.56
N HIS A 49 -24.77 22.65 -6.98
CA HIS A 49 -24.68 21.20 -6.80
C HIS A 49 -23.70 20.78 -5.68
N LYS A 50 -23.35 21.69 -4.77
CA LYS A 50 -22.50 21.41 -3.60
C LYS A 50 -23.00 20.19 -2.81
N GLY A 51 -22.09 19.28 -2.48
CA GLY A 51 -22.38 18.02 -1.79
C GLY A 51 -22.71 16.84 -2.71
N THR A 52 -22.86 17.06 -4.02
CA THR A 52 -23.11 15.98 -4.98
C THR A 52 -21.82 15.20 -5.25
N VAL A 53 -21.91 13.86 -5.24
CA VAL A 53 -20.82 12.95 -5.61
C VAL A 53 -20.96 12.56 -7.09
N LEU A 54 -20.03 13.04 -7.92
CA LEU A 54 -19.94 12.67 -9.34
C LEU A 54 -19.18 11.36 -9.50
N GLY A 55 -19.73 10.43 -10.29
CA GLY A 55 -19.08 9.15 -10.60
C GLY A 55 -17.75 9.31 -11.35
N HIS A 56 -16.91 8.27 -11.31
CA HIS A 56 -15.60 8.29 -11.96
C HIS A 56 -15.70 8.53 -13.48
N ILE A 57 -14.78 9.35 -14.02
CA ILE A 57 -14.51 9.37 -15.47
C ILE A 57 -13.89 8.01 -15.81
N LYS A 58 -14.66 7.17 -16.51
CA LYS A 58 -14.15 5.92 -17.08
C LYS A 58 -13.20 6.29 -18.22
N ARG A 59 -11.88 6.22 -17.99
CA ARG A 59 -10.88 6.39 -19.04
C ARG A 59 -10.56 5.03 -19.64
N GLU A 60 -10.47 4.97 -20.97
CA GLU A 60 -10.02 3.75 -21.65
C GLU A 60 -8.58 3.42 -21.25
N LYS A 61 -8.30 2.13 -21.06
CA LYS A 61 -6.96 1.66 -20.69
C LYS A 61 -6.00 1.96 -21.85
N LYS A 62 -4.94 2.71 -21.57
CA LYS A 62 -3.84 2.89 -22.52
C LYS A 62 -3.13 1.55 -22.69
N VAL A 63 -3.06 1.04 -23.92
CA VAL A 63 -2.21 -0.10 -24.27
C VAL A 63 -0.77 0.39 -24.11
N ILE A 64 -0.01 -0.28 -23.25
CA ILE A 64 1.42 -0.05 -23.09
C ILE A 64 2.08 -1.08 -24.02
N GLU A 65 2.70 -0.60 -25.10
CA GLU A 65 3.59 -1.40 -25.97
C GLU A 65 4.90 -1.71 -25.26
#